data_AF-A0A8J6MPJ1-F1
#
_entry.id   AF-A0A8J6MPJ1-F1
#
_cell.length_a   1.000
_cell.length_b   1.000
_cell.length_c   1.000
_cell.angle_alpha   90.00
_cell.angle_beta   90.00
_cell.angle_gamma   90.00
#
_symmetry.space_group_name_H-M   'P 1'
#
loop_
_entity.id
_entity.type
_entity.pdbx_description
1 polymer ?
#
loop_
_entity_poly.entity_id
_entity_poly.type
_entity_poly.pdbx_seq_one_letter_code
_entity_poly.pdbx_strand_id
1 'polypeptide(L)'
;DWNSAADWYFHNNSGGQGSIIDSFMAENQRQGMASMITLPMLGWVSKDGKSVSYPRDAYPKQDKFEGAAGNGAWHGKNIKGDPMRTSIAISPEWVGNWVKKLKTQFGDHPHFYILDNEPMLWNSTHRDVQDTPVTYDYYLKKYIAYAAAVREADPAAVIVGPAEWGWLGMQGSAFDMPGPWSKGVKNADKKAHGNKPFLEWFLEQVAKEEKSRKVSLLDIIDVHYYPEKGSWPGGGDGSSDVRAQLLQSTRSLWDKTYKDPSWINDKIYFIPRLKAMAAKFKPEAKVSIGEYNFRAEKDPSGAIAQADVLGIMGREDLYAAEYWDFPVKDGTHRDAFALYRNFDGKGSGFGARYVPNSLGVQDDFSVFTAEDLDKKRLTIILLNKNLSDDQEFDLQFDSYGKPTSGRVVGFNGGSSYGSMTRYETDLKELTGIKIKTKPLSMQIVELLYGSRKKP
;
A
#
# COMPACT_ATOMS: atom_id res chain seq x y z
N ASP A 1 -9.46 20.25 9.22
CA ASP A 1 -8.12 20.84 9.15
C ASP A 1 -7.07 19.76 9.35
N TRP A 2 -5.86 19.96 8.86
CA TRP A 2 -4.70 19.07 9.07
C TRP A 2 -3.41 19.88 9.10
N ASN A 3 -2.30 19.28 9.54
CA ASN A 3 -0.96 19.87 9.42
C ASN A 3 -0.18 19.12 8.34
N SER A 4 0.48 19.82 7.43
CA SER A 4 1.25 19.20 6.34
C SER A 4 2.63 18.69 6.76
N ALA A 5 2.94 18.73 8.05
CA ALA A 5 4.14 18.16 8.63
C ALA A 5 5.41 18.62 7.89
N ALA A 6 6.43 17.77 7.80
CA ALA A 6 7.65 18.08 7.05
C ALA A 6 7.43 18.21 5.54
N ASP A 7 6.34 17.68 4.99
CA ASP A 7 6.05 17.71 3.55
C ASP A 7 5.85 19.14 3.05
N TRP A 8 5.24 20.00 3.87
CA TRP A 8 5.03 21.41 3.53
C TRP A 8 5.10 22.33 4.76
N TYR A 9 6.33 22.64 5.19
CA TYR A 9 6.67 23.69 6.16
C TYR A 9 5.89 23.65 7.51
N PHE A 10 5.36 22.50 7.92
CA PHE A 10 4.69 22.27 9.22
C PHE A 10 3.54 23.26 9.50
N HIS A 11 2.83 23.68 8.45
CA HIS A 11 1.70 24.59 8.60
C HIS A 11 0.37 23.82 8.58
N ASN A 12 -0.61 24.40 9.26
CA ASN A 12 -1.97 23.92 9.22
C ASN A 12 -2.67 24.38 7.95
N ASN A 13 -3.51 23.50 7.43
CA ASN A 13 -4.33 23.71 6.26
C ASN A 13 -5.80 23.46 6.60
N SER A 14 -6.68 24.27 6.00
CA SER A 14 -8.10 24.13 6.21
C SER A 14 -8.72 23.12 5.26
N GLY A 15 -9.60 22.26 5.79
CA GLY A 15 -10.45 21.38 4.97
C GLY A 15 -11.68 22.06 4.37
N GLY A 16 -11.82 23.38 4.55
CA GLY A 16 -13.03 24.11 4.22
C GLY A 16 -14.12 23.92 5.29
N GLN A 17 -15.38 24.17 4.92
CA GLN A 17 -16.50 24.19 5.87
C GLN A 17 -17.02 22.80 6.28
N GLY A 18 -16.65 21.73 5.56
CA GLY A 18 -17.11 20.36 5.82
C GLY A 18 -16.00 19.42 6.28
N SER A 19 -16.37 18.33 6.94
CA SER A 19 -15.44 17.25 7.25
C SER A 19 -15.05 16.51 5.97
N ILE A 20 -13.74 16.49 5.66
CA ILE A 20 -13.19 15.73 4.52
C ILE A 20 -13.49 14.24 4.69
N ILE A 21 -13.36 13.71 5.90
CA ILE A 21 -13.61 12.30 6.21
C ILE A 21 -15.08 11.94 5.99
N ASP A 22 -16.01 12.79 6.45
CA ASP A 22 -17.43 12.54 6.25
C ASP A 22 -17.80 12.57 4.76
N SER A 23 -17.19 13.48 4.00
CA SER A 23 -17.39 13.59 2.55
C SER A 23 -16.85 12.37 1.80
N PHE A 24 -15.67 11.91 2.19
CA PHE A 24 -15.02 10.71 1.65
C PHE A 24 -15.84 9.44 1.93
N MET A 25 -16.25 9.23 3.18
CA MET A 25 -17.08 8.08 3.56
C MET A 25 -18.45 8.11 2.86
N ALA A 26 -19.08 9.28 2.77
CA ALA A 26 -20.37 9.42 2.10
C ALA A 26 -20.28 9.14 0.59
N GLU A 27 -19.19 9.56 -0.08
CA GLU A 27 -18.97 9.22 -1.49
C GLU A 27 -18.73 7.74 -1.68
N ASN A 28 -17.85 7.12 -0.89
CA ASN A 28 -17.58 5.69 -0.98
C ASN A 28 -18.86 4.87 -0.75
N GLN A 29 -19.67 5.23 0.25
CA GLN A 29 -20.95 4.57 0.50
C GLN A 29 -21.91 4.68 -0.69
N ARG A 30 -21.99 5.85 -1.35
CA ARG A 30 -22.78 6.03 -2.59
C ARG A 30 -22.31 5.12 -3.73
N GLN A 31 -21.00 4.85 -3.79
CA GLN A 31 -20.37 4.00 -4.81
C GLN A 31 -20.32 2.51 -4.41
N GLY A 32 -20.82 2.14 -3.22
CA GLY A 32 -20.71 0.77 -2.71
C GLY A 32 -19.27 0.33 -2.40
N MET A 33 -18.40 1.29 -2.08
CA MET A 33 -16.99 1.07 -1.73
C MET A 33 -16.79 1.12 -0.21
N ALA A 34 -15.85 0.34 0.29
CA ALA A 34 -15.37 0.46 1.67
C ALA A 34 -14.51 1.72 1.83
N SER A 35 -14.43 2.24 3.06
CA SER A 35 -13.52 3.32 3.45
C SER A 35 -12.56 2.80 4.50
N MET A 36 -11.26 3.06 4.32
CA MET A 36 -10.26 2.94 5.37
C MET A 36 -9.90 4.34 5.88
N ILE A 37 -10.11 4.58 7.17
CA ILE A 37 -9.96 5.91 7.77
C ILE A 37 -8.80 5.88 8.77
N THR A 38 -7.81 6.75 8.54
CA THR A 38 -6.72 6.93 9.48
C THR A 38 -7.17 7.72 10.72
N LEU A 39 -7.00 7.11 11.88
CA LEU A 39 -7.26 7.71 13.19
C LEU A 39 -5.94 8.17 13.81
N PRO A 40 -5.84 9.43 14.29
CA PRO A 40 -4.61 9.95 14.85
C PRO A 40 -4.30 9.30 16.20
N MET A 41 -3.09 8.80 16.34
CA MET A 41 -2.50 8.25 17.56
C MET A 41 -1.25 9.02 18.00
N LEU A 42 -0.71 9.90 17.16
CA LEU A 42 0.39 10.80 17.48
C LEU A 42 0.12 11.63 18.76
N GLY A 43 -1.15 11.87 19.10
CA GLY A 43 -1.57 12.58 20.31
C GLY A 43 -1.70 14.09 20.11
N TRP A 44 -1.44 14.58 18.90
CA TRP A 44 -1.59 15.97 18.48
C TRP A 44 -2.34 16.03 17.16
N VAL A 45 -3.30 16.95 17.05
CA VAL A 45 -4.00 17.28 15.80
C VAL A 45 -4.02 18.78 15.60
N SER A 46 -4.13 19.23 14.36
CA SER A 46 -4.19 20.66 14.02
C SER A 46 -5.34 21.36 14.77
N LYS A 47 -5.05 22.47 15.43
CA LYS A 47 -6.04 23.27 16.17
C LYS A 47 -6.90 24.18 15.30
N ASP A 48 -6.43 24.47 14.09
CA ASP A 48 -7.06 25.33 13.09
C ASP A 48 -6.48 25.00 11.70
N GLY A 49 -6.88 25.73 10.66
CA GLY A 49 -6.39 25.55 9.29
C GLY A 49 -5.40 26.61 8.79
N LYS A 50 -4.65 27.31 9.69
CA LYS A 50 -3.75 28.42 9.27
C LYS A 50 -2.49 28.62 10.11
N SER A 51 -2.42 28.04 11.31
CA SER A 51 -1.27 28.18 12.20
C SER A 51 0.00 27.57 11.59
N VAL A 52 1.17 28.02 12.06
CA VAL A 52 2.49 27.61 11.56
C VAL A 52 3.36 27.18 12.73
N SER A 53 4.05 26.03 12.63
CA SER A 53 4.87 25.51 13.74
C SER A 53 6.16 26.30 13.93
N TYR A 54 6.79 26.77 12.84
CA TYR A 54 8.04 27.53 12.85
C TYR A 54 7.92 28.91 12.17
N PRO A 55 7.11 29.85 12.69
CA PRO A 55 6.89 31.13 12.04
C PRO A 55 8.15 32.01 12.11
N ARG A 56 8.37 32.82 11.06
CA ARG A 56 9.56 33.67 10.89
C ARG A 56 9.79 34.66 12.04
N ASP A 57 8.73 35.16 12.66
CA ASP A 57 8.80 36.12 13.76
C ASP A 57 9.38 35.49 15.05
N ALA A 58 9.01 34.25 15.35
CA ALA A 58 9.52 33.50 16.51
C ALA A 58 10.83 32.76 16.20
N TYR A 59 11.01 32.32 14.96
CA TYR A 59 12.17 31.55 14.49
C TYR A 59 12.79 32.22 13.25
N PRO A 60 13.52 33.34 13.40
CA PRO A 60 14.00 34.13 12.26
C PRO A 60 15.16 33.48 11.49
N LYS A 61 15.88 32.53 12.11
CA LYS A 61 17.01 31.82 11.51
C LYS A 61 16.60 30.40 11.13
N GLN A 62 16.31 30.20 9.85
CA GLN A 62 15.98 28.90 9.28
C GLN A 62 16.54 28.81 7.85
N ASP A 63 16.74 27.60 7.36
CA ASP A 63 17.35 27.35 6.06
C ASP A 63 16.45 27.76 4.89
N LYS A 64 15.13 27.58 5.06
CA LYS A 64 14.13 27.90 4.04
C LYS A 64 12.85 28.43 4.68
N PHE A 65 12.14 29.24 3.90
CA PHE A 65 10.82 29.73 4.23
C PHE A 65 9.91 29.70 3.01
N GLU A 66 8.62 29.49 3.27
CA GLU A 66 7.53 29.80 2.37
C GLU A 66 6.64 30.84 3.03
N GLY A 67 6.71 32.07 2.53
CA GLY A 67 6.12 33.22 3.19
C GLY A 67 6.62 33.38 4.63
N ALA A 68 5.71 33.23 5.59
CA ALA A 68 5.99 33.30 7.03
C ALA A 68 6.33 31.94 7.65
N ALA A 69 6.09 30.82 6.95
CA ALA A 69 6.36 29.48 7.45
C ALA A 69 7.79 29.06 7.16
N GLY A 70 8.54 28.72 8.21
CA GLY A 70 9.90 28.22 8.07
C GLY A 70 9.96 26.70 8.09
N ASN A 71 11.02 26.15 7.50
CA ASN A 71 11.18 24.70 7.38
C ASN A 71 11.61 24.03 8.69
N GLY A 72 11.74 24.77 9.80
CA GLY A 72 12.11 24.32 11.12
C GLY A 72 13.55 23.83 11.28
N ALA A 73 14.48 24.19 10.39
CA ALA A 73 15.87 23.76 10.47
C ALA A 73 16.83 24.93 10.23
N TRP A 74 18.00 24.92 10.87
CA TRP A 74 19.06 25.91 10.68
C TRP A 74 20.42 25.23 10.53
N HIS A 75 21.08 25.46 9.41
CA HIS A 75 22.28 24.76 8.97
C HIS A 75 22.12 23.24 9.00
N GLY A 76 20.95 22.75 8.53
CA GLY A 76 20.62 21.32 8.51
C GLY A 76 20.33 20.72 9.88
N LYS A 77 20.32 21.51 10.97
CA LYS A 77 19.94 21.05 12.31
C LYS A 77 18.50 21.40 12.60
N ASN A 78 17.72 20.40 13.01
CA ASN A 78 16.32 20.59 13.40
C ASN A 78 16.21 21.52 14.60
N ILE A 79 15.29 22.48 14.51
CA ILE A 79 14.87 23.35 15.60
C ILE A 79 13.74 22.65 16.35
N LYS A 80 13.74 22.75 17.68
CA LYS A 80 12.67 22.23 18.52
C LYS A 80 11.38 23.04 18.31
N GLY A 81 10.31 22.36 17.90
CA GLY A 81 8.97 22.95 17.77
C GLY A 81 8.26 23.12 19.12
N ASP A 82 7.29 24.02 19.15
CA ASP A 82 6.28 24.10 20.21
C ASP A 82 4.96 23.56 19.66
N PRO A 83 4.51 22.37 20.08
CA PRO A 83 3.30 21.74 19.55
C PRO A 83 2.06 22.63 19.65
N MET A 84 1.98 23.49 20.68
CA MET A 84 0.81 24.35 20.93
C MET A 84 0.66 25.47 19.89
N ARG A 85 1.69 25.73 19.08
CA ARG A 85 1.61 26.70 17.98
C ARG A 85 0.64 26.27 16.91
N THR A 86 0.55 24.99 16.60
CA THR A 86 -0.29 24.44 15.53
C THR A 86 -1.32 23.44 16.01
N SER A 87 -1.12 22.84 17.18
CA SER A 87 -1.85 21.63 17.54
C SER A 87 -2.53 21.72 18.89
N ILE A 88 -3.56 20.89 19.06
CA ILE A 88 -4.17 20.54 20.34
C ILE A 88 -3.87 19.09 20.67
N ALA A 89 -3.71 18.80 21.95
CA ALA A 89 -3.52 17.44 22.42
C ALA A 89 -4.85 16.67 22.35
N ILE A 90 -4.78 15.40 21.96
CA ILE A 90 -5.91 14.46 21.95
C ILE A 90 -5.60 13.21 22.78
N SER A 91 -6.66 12.55 23.22
CA SER A 91 -6.60 11.32 24.00
C SER A 91 -7.22 10.14 23.24
N PRO A 92 -7.01 8.90 23.70
CA PRO A 92 -7.75 7.74 23.21
C PRO A 92 -9.27 7.94 23.29
N GLU A 93 -9.78 8.56 24.36
CA GLU A 93 -11.20 8.86 24.54
C GLU A 93 -11.71 9.81 23.44
N TRP A 94 -10.92 10.82 23.08
CA TRP A 94 -11.26 11.73 21.98
C TRP A 94 -11.45 10.97 20.67
N VAL A 95 -10.53 10.03 20.35
CA VAL A 95 -10.63 9.17 19.16
C VAL A 95 -11.81 8.22 19.24
N GLY A 96 -12.04 7.58 20.40
CA GLY A 96 -13.19 6.71 20.62
C GLY A 96 -14.52 7.46 20.41
N ASN A 97 -14.63 8.69 20.88
CA ASN A 97 -15.82 9.53 20.65
C ASN A 97 -16.00 9.87 19.16
N TRP A 98 -14.90 10.11 18.43
CA TRP A 98 -14.96 10.30 16.98
C TRP A 98 -15.44 9.03 16.25
N VAL A 99 -14.94 7.86 16.63
CA VAL A 99 -15.39 6.56 16.09
C VAL A 99 -16.88 6.33 16.36
N LYS A 100 -17.38 6.59 17.58
CA LYS A 100 -18.82 6.51 17.90
C LYS A 100 -19.66 7.40 16.98
N LYS A 101 -19.17 8.62 16.70
CA LYS A 101 -19.84 9.54 15.77
C LYS A 101 -19.87 8.96 14.35
N LEU A 102 -18.74 8.48 13.83
CA LEU A 102 -18.66 7.88 12.50
C LEU A 102 -19.60 6.68 12.37
N LYS A 103 -19.58 5.77 13.35
CA LYS A 103 -20.51 4.64 13.41
C LYS A 103 -21.97 5.08 13.37
N THR A 104 -22.36 6.02 14.22
CA THR A 104 -23.74 6.54 14.27
C THR A 104 -24.17 7.13 12.92
N GLN A 105 -23.24 7.81 12.23
CA GLN A 105 -23.50 8.52 10.98
C GLN A 105 -23.55 7.59 9.77
N PHE A 106 -22.70 6.56 9.72
CA PHE A 106 -22.51 5.70 8.54
C PHE A 106 -23.10 4.28 8.69
N GLY A 107 -23.55 3.89 9.89
CA GLY A 107 -24.27 2.66 10.17
C GLY A 107 -23.49 1.66 11.01
N ASP A 108 -24.11 0.54 11.37
CA ASP A 108 -23.52 -0.45 12.29
C ASP A 108 -22.72 -1.58 11.59
N HIS A 109 -22.32 -1.38 10.33
CA HIS A 109 -21.46 -2.33 9.63
C HIS A 109 -19.98 -2.13 10.02
N PRO A 110 -19.11 -3.13 9.81
CA PRO A 110 -17.67 -2.97 10.05
C PRO A 110 -17.10 -1.76 9.30
N HIS A 111 -16.34 -0.94 10.01
CA HIS A 111 -15.55 0.17 9.46
C HIS A 111 -14.05 -0.13 9.60
N PHE A 112 -13.26 0.25 8.61
CA PHE A 112 -11.81 0.06 8.64
C PHE A 112 -11.14 1.30 9.21
N TYR A 113 -10.38 1.12 10.30
CA TYR A 113 -9.66 2.19 10.96
C TYR A 113 -8.17 1.89 11.01
N ILE A 114 -7.37 2.72 10.35
CA ILE A 114 -5.90 2.64 10.39
C ILE A 114 -5.43 3.45 11.60
N LEU A 115 -4.63 2.85 12.48
CA LEU A 115 -4.11 3.55 13.65
C LEU A 115 -2.84 4.32 13.30
N ASP A 116 -3.06 5.58 12.89
CA ASP A 116 -2.06 6.56 12.49
C ASP A 116 -1.27 6.15 11.23
N ASN A 117 -0.08 6.70 11.03
CA ASN A 117 0.73 6.50 9.84
C ASN A 117 2.22 6.52 10.20
N GLU A 118 2.96 5.51 9.78
CA GLU A 118 4.44 5.45 9.80
C GLU A 118 5.07 5.89 11.14
N PRO A 119 4.76 5.20 12.25
CA PRO A 119 5.13 5.67 13.59
C PRO A 119 6.63 5.74 13.85
N MET A 120 7.43 4.92 13.15
CA MET A 120 8.90 5.00 13.21
C MET A 120 9.48 6.18 12.42
N LEU A 121 8.65 6.99 11.76
CA LEU A 121 9.02 8.26 11.13
C LEU A 121 8.41 9.48 11.82
N TRP A 122 7.61 9.33 12.87
CA TRP A 122 7.00 10.48 13.57
C TRP A 122 8.01 11.55 13.99
N ASN A 123 9.21 11.15 14.42
CA ASN A 123 10.29 12.07 14.82
C ASN A 123 11.03 12.76 13.69
N SER A 124 10.70 12.40 12.45
CA SER A 124 11.18 13.05 11.24
C SER A 124 10.05 13.86 10.62
N THR A 125 8.96 13.19 10.25
CA THR A 125 7.80 13.76 9.55
C THR A 125 7.08 14.77 10.42
N HIS A 126 6.79 14.43 11.68
CA HIS A 126 6.01 15.26 12.62
C HIS A 126 6.87 15.83 13.75
N ARG A 127 8.14 16.16 13.44
CA ARG A 127 9.10 16.63 14.46
C ARG A 127 8.75 17.96 15.14
N ASP A 128 7.76 18.69 14.63
CA ASP A 128 7.21 19.87 15.28
C ASP A 128 6.37 19.54 16.52
N VAL A 129 5.77 18.35 16.56
CA VAL A 129 4.94 17.88 17.69
C VAL A 129 5.49 16.64 18.40
N GLN A 130 6.34 15.86 17.72
CA GLN A 130 6.96 14.64 18.23
C GLN A 130 8.42 14.62 17.75
N ASP A 131 9.35 15.34 18.39
CA ASP A 131 10.78 15.34 18.00
C ASP A 131 11.57 14.13 18.55
N THR A 132 10.98 13.43 19.51
CA THR A 132 11.62 12.34 20.23
C THR A 132 11.42 11.03 19.47
N PRO A 133 12.51 10.30 19.14
CA PRO A 133 12.42 9.00 18.48
C PRO A 133 11.56 8.02 19.28
N VAL A 134 10.61 7.40 18.60
CA VAL A 134 9.73 6.37 19.13
C VAL A 134 10.53 5.13 19.50
N THR A 135 10.19 4.54 20.66
CA THR A 135 10.68 3.22 21.11
C THR A 135 9.59 2.16 21.00
N TYR A 136 9.98 0.89 21.11
CA TYR A 136 9.09 -0.29 21.10
C TYR A 136 7.99 -0.15 22.15
N ASP A 137 8.37 0.05 23.42
CA ASP A 137 7.44 0.16 24.54
C ASP A 137 6.54 1.40 24.44
N TYR A 138 7.09 2.54 24.02
CA TYR A 138 6.31 3.77 23.87
C TYR A 138 5.20 3.57 22.83
N TYR A 139 5.54 3.02 21.67
CA TYR A 139 4.56 2.77 20.62
C TYR A 139 3.53 1.73 21.04
N LEU A 140 3.94 0.58 21.59
CA LEU A 140 3.03 -0.48 22.02
C LEU A 140 1.99 0.03 23.02
N LYS A 141 2.43 0.78 24.05
CA LYS A 141 1.54 1.35 25.06
C LYS A 141 0.50 2.29 24.41
N LYS A 142 0.94 3.11 23.46
CA LYS A 142 0.06 4.04 22.73
C LYS A 142 -0.92 3.28 21.85
N TYR A 143 -0.44 2.32 21.06
CA TYR A 143 -1.24 1.46 20.21
C TYR A 143 -2.37 0.77 20.97
N ILE A 144 -2.05 0.08 22.07
CA ILE A 144 -3.04 -0.63 22.88
C ILE A 144 -4.12 0.33 23.40
N ALA A 145 -3.73 1.52 23.86
CA ALA A 145 -4.67 2.49 24.42
C ALA A 145 -5.67 2.99 23.37
N TYR A 146 -5.19 3.34 22.16
CA TYR A 146 -6.06 3.81 21.09
C TYR A 146 -6.88 2.68 20.46
N ALA A 147 -6.27 1.52 20.20
CA ALA A 147 -6.99 0.34 19.69
C ALA A 147 -8.13 -0.10 20.63
N ALA A 148 -7.90 -0.07 21.96
CA ALA A 148 -8.93 -0.39 22.94
C ALA A 148 -10.08 0.63 22.90
N ALA A 149 -9.78 1.93 22.80
CA ALA A 149 -10.80 2.97 22.69
C ALA A 149 -11.63 2.85 21.40
N VAL A 150 -11.00 2.50 20.28
CA VAL A 150 -11.68 2.22 19.00
C VAL A 150 -12.60 1.01 19.15
N ARG A 151 -12.10 -0.09 19.70
CA ARG A 151 -12.89 -1.32 19.89
C ARG A 151 -14.06 -1.13 20.84
N GLU A 152 -13.90 -0.33 21.89
CA GLU A 152 -14.99 0.03 22.81
C GLU A 152 -16.05 0.90 22.12
N ALA A 153 -15.61 1.84 21.28
CA ALA A 153 -16.49 2.72 20.52
C ALA A 153 -17.26 1.98 19.41
N ASP A 154 -16.58 1.07 18.71
CA ASP A 154 -17.16 0.22 17.69
C ASP A 154 -16.65 -1.23 17.80
N PRO A 155 -17.41 -2.11 18.46
CA PRO A 155 -17.04 -3.52 18.58
C PRO A 155 -16.86 -4.25 17.24
N ALA A 156 -17.47 -3.75 16.16
CA ALA A 156 -17.40 -4.32 14.82
C ALA A 156 -16.27 -3.73 13.96
N ALA A 157 -15.53 -2.73 14.46
CA ALA A 157 -14.43 -2.11 13.74
C ALA A 157 -13.39 -3.14 13.26
N VAL A 158 -12.82 -2.89 12.09
CA VAL A 158 -11.63 -3.59 11.59
C VAL A 158 -10.44 -2.67 11.86
N ILE A 159 -9.60 -3.03 12.82
CA ILE A 159 -8.45 -2.24 13.23
C ILE A 159 -7.24 -2.63 12.38
N VAL A 160 -6.68 -1.66 11.67
CA VAL A 160 -5.56 -1.79 10.73
C VAL A 160 -4.33 -1.12 11.34
N GLY A 161 -3.17 -1.76 11.22
CA GLY A 161 -1.91 -1.17 11.68
C GLY A 161 -0.76 -2.18 11.69
N PRO A 162 0.46 -1.76 12.05
CA PRO A 162 0.86 -0.44 12.54
C PRO A 162 1.02 0.65 11.47
N ALA A 163 0.79 0.35 10.18
CA ALA A 163 1.09 1.25 9.06
C ALA A 163 2.57 1.65 9.03
N GLU A 164 3.47 0.66 9.18
CA GLU A 164 4.91 0.93 9.14
C GLU A 164 5.37 1.30 7.73
N TRP A 165 6.31 2.23 7.63
CA TRP A 165 6.77 2.85 6.38
C TRP A 165 7.54 1.93 5.43
N GLY A 166 7.89 0.72 5.87
CA GLY A 166 8.56 -0.27 5.04
C GLY A 166 9.61 -1.08 5.78
N TRP A 167 10.61 -1.55 5.02
CA TRP A 167 11.55 -2.58 5.48
C TRP A 167 12.22 -2.26 6.81
N LEU A 168 12.81 -1.07 6.97
CA LEU A 168 13.49 -0.72 8.22
C LEU A 168 12.52 -0.47 9.38
N GLY A 169 11.33 0.07 9.12
CA GLY A 169 10.27 0.19 10.13
C GLY A 169 9.86 -1.17 10.70
N MET A 170 9.87 -2.23 9.90
CA MET A 170 9.67 -3.60 10.40
C MET A 170 10.82 -4.11 11.28
N GLN A 171 12.04 -3.62 11.07
CA GLN A 171 13.26 -4.16 11.69
C GLN A 171 13.60 -3.53 13.04
N GLY A 172 13.31 -2.25 13.23
CA GLY A 172 13.75 -1.48 14.39
C GLY A 172 12.95 -0.20 14.55
N SER A 173 13.11 0.43 15.70
CA SER A 173 12.38 1.66 16.02
C SER A 173 13.13 2.89 15.55
N ALA A 174 12.47 4.05 15.58
CA ALA A 174 13.16 5.31 15.37
C ALA A 174 14.35 5.50 16.34
N PHE A 175 14.22 5.01 17.58
CA PHE A 175 15.29 5.08 18.58
C PHE A 175 16.52 4.24 18.23
N ASP A 176 16.35 3.17 17.44
CA ASP A 176 17.44 2.31 16.99
C ASP A 176 18.38 2.98 15.97
N MET A 177 17.97 4.11 15.39
CA MET A 177 18.86 4.92 14.56
C MET A 177 19.91 5.65 15.43
N PRO A 178 21.18 5.67 15.01
CA PRO A 178 22.24 6.30 15.79
C PRO A 178 22.03 7.82 15.83
N GLY A 179 22.02 8.39 17.03
CA GLY A 179 21.86 9.83 17.24
C GLY A 179 22.20 10.28 18.66
N PRO A 180 22.01 11.56 19.00
CA PRO A 180 22.29 12.08 20.35
C PRO A 180 21.53 11.35 21.46
N TRP A 181 20.28 10.93 21.21
CA TRP A 181 19.44 10.19 22.16
C TRP A 181 20.01 8.81 22.52
N SER A 182 20.72 8.17 21.60
CA SER A 182 21.33 6.86 21.79
C SER A 182 22.84 6.93 22.02
N LYS A 183 23.42 8.14 22.16
CA LYS A 183 24.87 8.37 22.20
C LYS A 183 25.60 7.72 21.00
N GLY A 184 24.95 7.74 19.83
CA GLY A 184 25.45 7.14 18.60
C GLY A 184 25.33 5.61 18.51
N VAL A 185 24.72 4.95 19.51
CA VAL A 185 24.53 3.50 19.49
C VAL A 185 23.36 3.13 18.59
N LYS A 186 23.62 2.27 17.60
CA LYS A 186 22.59 1.68 16.74
C LYS A 186 21.94 0.48 17.44
N ASN A 187 20.65 0.23 17.18
CA ASN A 187 19.89 -0.94 17.66
C ASN A 187 19.82 -1.08 19.19
N ALA A 188 19.91 0.02 19.94
CA ALA A 188 19.89 -0.03 21.41
C ALA A 188 18.55 -0.53 21.97
N ASP A 189 17.43 -0.10 21.38
CA ASP A 189 16.09 -0.48 21.77
C ASP A 189 15.81 -1.92 21.36
N LYS A 190 16.12 -2.28 20.10
CA LYS A 190 16.07 -3.67 19.62
C LYS A 190 16.87 -4.63 20.50
N LYS A 191 18.06 -4.24 20.97
CA LYS A 191 18.88 -5.04 21.89
C LYS A 191 18.21 -5.22 23.25
N ALA A 192 17.57 -4.18 23.79
CA ALA A 192 16.79 -4.26 25.03
C ALA A 192 15.61 -5.24 24.91
N HIS A 193 15.10 -5.44 23.69
CA HIS A 193 14.00 -6.35 23.38
C HIS A 193 14.47 -7.72 22.82
N GLY A 194 15.66 -8.18 23.25
CA GLY A 194 16.17 -9.50 22.89
C GLY A 194 16.59 -9.64 21.43
N ASN A 195 16.96 -8.53 20.78
CA ASN A 195 17.32 -8.42 19.36
C ASN A 195 16.18 -8.79 18.38
N LYS A 196 14.93 -8.82 18.83
CA LYS A 196 13.79 -9.15 17.98
C LYS A 196 13.46 -7.99 17.03
N PRO A 197 13.19 -8.23 15.73
CA PRO A 197 12.66 -7.20 14.83
C PRO A 197 11.38 -6.56 15.39
N PHE A 198 11.21 -5.26 15.17
CA PHE A 198 10.11 -4.49 15.73
C PHE A 198 8.75 -5.12 15.45
N LEU A 199 8.42 -5.40 14.18
CA LEU A 199 7.09 -5.90 13.84
C LEU A 199 6.82 -7.28 14.48
N GLU A 200 7.81 -8.17 14.53
CA GLU A 200 7.64 -9.47 15.22
C GLU A 200 7.41 -9.29 16.73
N TRP A 201 8.16 -8.39 17.36
CA TRP A 201 7.99 -8.08 18.78
C TRP A 201 6.62 -7.46 19.06
N PHE A 202 6.22 -6.49 18.25
CA PHE A 202 4.94 -5.79 18.37
C PHE A 202 3.76 -6.74 18.26
N LEU A 203 3.72 -7.59 17.23
CA LEU A 203 2.65 -8.57 17.04
C LEU A 203 2.56 -9.56 18.21
N GLU A 204 3.70 -10.00 18.74
CA GLU A 204 3.73 -10.86 19.91
C GLU A 204 3.15 -10.17 21.15
N GLN A 205 3.50 -8.90 21.41
CA GLN A 205 2.96 -8.19 22.57
C GLN A 205 1.48 -7.86 22.42
N VAL A 206 1.02 -7.46 21.24
CA VAL A 206 -0.41 -7.25 20.96
C VAL A 206 -1.18 -8.54 21.21
N ALA A 207 -0.72 -9.69 20.70
CA ALA A 207 -1.37 -10.98 20.95
C ALA A 207 -1.46 -11.34 22.45
N LYS A 208 -0.42 -11.01 23.24
CA LYS A 208 -0.46 -11.20 24.72
C LYS A 208 -1.52 -10.32 25.37
N GLU A 209 -1.61 -9.05 24.95
CA GLU A 209 -2.60 -8.11 25.48
C GLU A 209 -4.03 -8.52 25.12
N GLU A 210 -4.27 -8.93 23.88
CA GLU A 210 -5.58 -9.41 23.42
C GLU A 210 -6.04 -10.64 24.20
N LYS A 211 -5.12 -11.58 24.49
CA LYS A 211 -5.42 -12.75 25.33
C LYS A 211 -5.83 -12.35 26.74
N SER A 212 -5.16 -11.36 27.32
CA SER A 212 -5.49 -10.83 28.65
C SER A 212 -6.87 -10.16 28.67
N ARG A 213 -7.16 -9.34 27.66
CA ARG A 213 -8.41 -8.57 27.54
C ARG A 213 -9.60 -9.35 26.99
N LYS A 214 -9.34 -10.45 26.29
CA LYS A 214 -10.33 -11.22 25.52
C LYS A 214 -11.00 -10.38 24.43
N VAL A 215 -10.23 -9.52 23.77
CA VAL A 215 -10.70 -8.68 22.66
C VAL A 215 -9.60 -8.52 21.61
N SER A 216 -9.96 -8.46 20.32
CA SER A 216 -9.02 -8.12 19.24
C SER A 216 -8.71 -6.62 19.24
N LEU A 217 -7.44 -6.29 19.14
CA LEU A 217 -6.88 -4.94 19.05
C LEU A 217 -6.19 -4.69 17.70
N LEU A 218 -6.03 -5.72 16.86
CA LEU A 218 -5.44 -5.63 15.52
C LEU A 218 -6.03 -6.71 14.63
N ASP A 219 -6.72 -6.33 13.56
CA ASP A 219 -7.39 -7.26 12.64
C ASP A 219 -6.66 -7.38 11.30
N ILE A 220 -5.93 -6.35 10.88
CA ILE A 220 -5.14 -6.35 9.63
C ILE A 220 -3.75 -5.80 9.91
N ILE A 221 -2.72 -6.63 9.68
CA ILE A 221 -1.32 -6.24 9.74
C ILE A 221 -1.00 -5.43 8.49
N ASP A 222 -0.57 -4.19 8.70
CA ASP A 222 -0.36 -3.22 7.64
C ASP A 222 1.06 -2.65 7.62
N VAL A 223 1.68 -2.68 6.44
CA VAL A 223 3.02 -2.15 6.18
C VAL A 223 3.09 -1.62 4.75
N HIS A 224 3.67 -0.43 4.58
CA HIS A 224 3.86 0.23 3.30
C HIS A 224 5.02 -0.40 2.52
N TYR A 225 4.99 -0.25 1.20
CA TYR A 225 6.04 -0.77 0.33
C TYR A 225 6.32 0.15 -0.87
N TYR A 226 7.54 0.66 -0.91
CA TYR A 226 8.08 1.35 -2.07
C TYR A 226 9.37 0.65 -2.52
N PRO A 227 9.56 0.34 -3.81
CA PRO A 227 10.83 -0.20 -4.29
C PRO A 227 11.97 0.78 -4.03
N GLU A 228 13.02 0.31 -3.37
CA GLU A 228 14.19 1.12 -3.06
C GLU A 228 15.10 1.23 -4.29
N LYS A 229 15.18 2.42 -4.87
CA LYS A 229 15.85 2.64 -6.17
C LYS A 229 17.29 3.11 -6.08
N GLY A 230 17.84 3.27 -4.88
CA GLY A 230 19.15 3.91 -4.68
C GLY A 230 20.34 3.22 -5.36
N SER A 231 20.20 1.95 -5.76
CA SER A 231 21.22 1.19 -6.49
C SER A 231 20.73 0.68 -7.85
N TRP A 232 19.58 1.18 -8.33
CA TRP A 232 19.07 0.88 -9.67
C TRP A 232 19.94 1.55 -10.74
N PRO A 233 19.85 1.09 -12.00
CA PRO A 233 20.44 1.80 -13.12
C PRO A 233 20.00 3.27 -13.16
N GLY A 234 20.93 4.16 -13.51
CA GLY A 234 20.63 5.58 -13.71
C GLY A 234 19.92 5.81 -15.05
N GLY A 235 19.08 6.85 -15.11
CA GLY A 235 18.37 7.23 -16.33
C GLY A 235 16.94 7.67 -16.04
N GLY A 236 16.23 8.09 -17.09
CA GLY A 236 14.79 8.30 -17.00
C GLY A 236 14.01 6.98 -17.08
N ASP A 237 12.75 7.01 -16.68
CA ASP A 237 11.83 5.86 -16.65
C ASP A 237 11.75 5.08 -17.99
N GLY A 238 11.97 5.76 -19.12
CA GLY A 238 11.93 5.16 -20.45
C GLY A 238 13.21 4.44 -20.90
N SER A 239 14.28 4.46 -20.10
CA SER A 239 15.54 3.78 -20.45
C SER A 239 15.41 2.25 -20.31
N SER A 240 16.10 1.49 -21.15
CA SER A 240 16.02 0.02 -21.16
C SER A 240 16.34 -0.60 -19.79
N ASP A 241 17.39 -0.08 -19.15
CA ASP A 241 17.91 -0.66 -17.90
C ASP A 241 16.97 -0.36 -16.73
N VAL A 242 16.39 0.85 -16.67
CA VAL A 242 15.38 1.20 -15.67
C VAL A 242 14.10 0.38 -15.89
N ARG A 243 13.65 0.20 -17.14
CA ARG A 243 12.48 -0.64 -17.47
C ARG A 243 12.71 -2.09 -17.03
N ALA A 244 13.86 -2.68 -17.37
CA ALA A 244 14.20 -4.03 -16.99
C ALA A 244 14.23 -4.20 -15.46
N GLN A 245 14.89 -3.27 -14.75
CA GLN A 245 14.98 -3.32 -13.29
C GLN A 245 13.60 -3.12 -12.63
N LEU A 246 12.77 -2.23 -13.14
CA LEU A 246 11.40 -2.01 -12.65
C LEU A 246 10.57 -3.29 -12.76
N LEU A 247 10.56 -3.93 -13.93
CA LEU A 247 9.78 -5.14 -14.19
C LEU A 247 10.27 -6.34 -13.37
N GLN A 248 11.57 -6.40 -13.03
CA GLN A 248 12.11 -7.41 -12.12
C GLN A 248 11.80 -7.11 -10.65
N SER A 249 11.70 -5.82 -10.26
CA SER A 249 11.54 -5.42 -8.85
C SER A 249 10.23 -5.88 -8.21
N THR A 250 9.20 -6.18 -9.00
CA THR A 250 7.91 -6.72 -8.49
C THR A 250 8.10 -8.06 -7.77
N ARG A 251 9.18 -8.79 -8.09
CA ARG A 251 9.57 -10.03 -7.42
C ARG A 251 9.85 -9.86 -5.93
N SER A 252 10.29 -8.69 -5.48
CA SER A 252 10.49 -8.41 -4.05
C SER A 252 9.21 -8.58 -3.22
N LEU A 253 8.03 -8.53 -3.84
CA LEU A 253 6.75 -8.76 -3.17
C LEU A 253 6.50 -10.24 -2.79
N TRP A 254 7.15 -11.21 -3.46
CA TRP A 254 6.78 -12.63 -3.32
C TRP A 254 7.91 -13.65 -3.45
N ASP A 255 8.92 -13.37 -4.28
CA ASP A 255 9.92 -14.35 -4.67
C ASP A 255 10.98 -14.50 -3.58
N LYS A 256 11.00 -15.67 -2.92
CA LYS A 256 11.99 -16.01 -1.88
C LYS A 256 13.41 -16.17 -2.42
N THR A 257 13.59 -16.25 -3.74
CA THR A 257 14.90 -16.36 -4.39
C THR A 257 15.44 -15.00 -4.86
N TYR A 258 14.55 -14.01 -5.08
CA TYR A 258 14.94 -12.67 -5.52
C TYR A 258 15.66 -11.92 -4.42
N LYS A 259 16.87 -11.44 -4.73
CA LYS A 259 17.63 -10.55 -3.86
C LYS A 259 17.46 -9.13 -4.38
N ASP A 260 16.88 -8.27 -3.56
CA ASP A 260 16.55 -6.90 -3.93
C ASP A 260 17.84 -6.09 -4.18
N PRO A 261 18.07 -5.55 -5.40
CA PRO A 261 19.29 -4.85 -5.76
C PRO A 261 19.23 -3.37 -5.34
N SER A 262 18.97 -3.15 -4.06
CA SER A 262 18.96 -1.83 -3.42
C SER A 262 19.89 -1.79 -2.20
N TRP A 263 19.83 -0.71 -1.42
CA TRP A 263 20.50 -0.65 -0.13
C TRP A 263 19.99 -1.70 0.87
N ILE A 264 18.78 -2.26 0.67
CA ILE A 264 18.25 -3.37 1.48
C ILE A 264 19.12 -4.62 1.26
N ASN A 265 19.47 -4.92 0.00
CA ASN A 265 20.38 -5.99 -0.40
C ASN A 265 20.06 -7.36 0.25
N ASP A 266 18.77 -7.69 0.38
CA ASP A 266 18.25 -8.90 1.03
C ASP A 266 17.09 -9.50 0.23
N LYS A 267 16.68 -10.72 0.61
CA LYS A 267 15.50 -11.40 0.08
C LYS A 267 14.28 -10.92 0.87
N ILE A 268 13.50 -10.02 0.27
CA ILE A 268 12.37 -9.38 0.95
C ILE A 268 11.17 -10.34 1.04
N TYR A 269 10.70 -10.88 -0.10
CA TYR A 269 9.50 -11.71 -0.23
C TYR A 269 8.33 -11.17 0.62
N PHE A 270 8.00 -9.90 0.37
CA PHE A 270 7.24 -9.04 1.29
C PHE A 270 5.91 -9.63 1.76
N ILE A 271 5.03 -10.03 0.84
CA ILE A 271 3.71 -10.57 1.17
C ILE A 271 3.83 -11.92 1.91
N PRO A 272 4.60 -12.92 1.41
CA PRO A 272 4.83 -14.15 2.16
C PRO A 272 5.45 -13.94 3.55
N ARG A 273 6.32 -12.93 3.70
CA ARG A 273 6.96 -12.60 4.98
C ARG A 273 5.93 -12.10 5.99
N LEU A 274 5.08 -11.16 5.60
CA LEU A 274 4.01 -10.65 6.46
C LEU A 274 3.01 -11.74 6.81
N LYS A 275 2.59 -12.58 5.85
CA LYS A 275 1.71 -13.72 6.12
C LYS A 275 2.33 -14.74 7.07
N ALA A 276 3.64 -14.99 6.98
CA ALA A 276 4.34 -15.85 7.92
C ALA A 276 4.38 -15.25 9.34
N MET A 277 4.55 -13.93 9.47
CA MET A 277 4.44 -13.24 10.76
C MET A 277 3.01 -13.32 11.32
N ALA A 278 2.00 -13.09 10.48
CA ALA A 278 0.58 -13.24 10.84
C ALA A 278 0.30 -14.65 11.37
N ALA A 279 0.63 -15.69 10.60
CA ALA A 279 0.41 -17.08 11.00
C ALA A 279 1.10 -17.46 12.33
N LYS A 280 2.26 -16.86 12.62
CA LYS A 280 3.03 -17.14 13.83
C LYS A 280 2.49 -16.41 15.06
N PHE A 281 2.11 -15.14 14.94
CA PHE A 281 1.80 -14.29 16.09
C PHE A 281 0.32 -13.92 16.21
N LYS A 282 -0.40 -13.82 15.09
CA LYS A 282 -1.77 -13.30 14.97
C LYS A 282 -2.52 -14.06 13.86
N PRO A 283 -2.80 -15.37 13.99
CA PRO A 283 -3.28 -16.22 12.89
C PRO A 283 -4.64 -15.79 12.29
N GLU A 284 -5.46 -15.09 13.07
CA GLU A 284 -6.74 -14.53 12.61
C GLU A 284 -6.58 -13.22 11.83
N ALA A 285 -5.44 -12.54 11.97
CA ALA A 285 -5.21 -11.27 11.31
C ALA A 285 -4.96 -11.44 9.81
N LYS A 286 -5.49 -10.51 9.04
CA LYS A 286 -5.20 -10.37 7.60
C LYS A 286 -3.93 -9.54 7.41
N VAL A 287 -3.51 -9.40 6.15
CA VAL A 287 -2.34 -8.60 5.77
C VAL A 287 -2.72 -7.63 4.67
N SER A 288 -2.30 -6.37 4.81
CA SER A 288 -2.44 -5.32 3.81
C SER A 288 -1.11 -4.68 3.45
N ILE A 289 -1.12 -3.96 2.32
CA ILE A 289 -0.07 -3.01 1.94
C ILE A 289 -0.72 -1.62 1.85
N GLY A 290 -0.71 -0.90 2.96
CA GLY A 290 -1.39 0.39 3.18
C GLY A 290 -0.92 1.55 2.30
N GLU A 291 0.27 1.41 1.71
CA GLU A 291 0.73 2.27 0.63
C GLU A 291 1.70 1.51 -0.28
N TYR A 292 1.55 1.68 -1.59
CA TYR A 292 2.58 1.28 -2.55
C TYR A 292 2.58 2.11 -3.82
N ASN A 293 3.77 2.30 -4.42
CA ASN A 293 3.90 2.84 -5.77
C ASN A 293 5.25 2.45 -6.40
N PHE A 294 5.23 1.74 -7.53
CA PHE A 294 6.44 1.32 -8.26
C PHE A 294 6.98 2.41 -9.23
N ARG A 295 6.23 3.51 -9.40
CA ARG A 295 6.51 4.70 -10.23
C ARG A 295 6.51 4.39 -11.74
N ALA A 296 7.14 5.25 -12.53
CA ALA A 296 7.13 5.20 -14.00
C ALA A 296 5.73 5.35 -14.59
N GLU A 297 4.90 6.20 -14.00
CA GLU A 297 3.47 6.33 -14.30
C GLU A 297 3.15 6.83 -15.71
N LYS A 298 4.15 7.25 -16.49
CA LYS A 298 4.01 7.65 -17.89
C LYS A 298 4.71 6.71 -18.88
N ASP A 299 5.34 5.66 -18.38
CA ASP A 299 6.02 4.66 -19.20
C ASP A 299 5.16 3.37 -19.33
N PRO A 300 5.18 2.67 -20.47
CA PRO A 300 4.50 1.37 -20.60
C PRO A 300 4.97 0.33 -19.56
N SER A 301 6.26 0.32 -19.20
CA SER A 301 6.79 -0.58 -18.18
C SER A 301 6.16 -0.35 -16.80
N GLY A 302 5.78 0.89 -16.49
CA GLY A 302 5.07 1.23 -15.27
C GLY A 302 3.68 0.58 -15.22
N ALA A 303 2.90 0.65 -16.30
CA ALA A 303 1.61 -0.03 -16.37
C ALA A 303 1.73 -1.54 -16.27
N ILE A 304 2.75 -2.13 -16.89
CA ILE A 304 2.97 -3.59 -16.84
C ILE A 304 3.42 -4.01 -15.45
N ALA A 305 4.30 -3.25 -14.80
CA ALA A 305 4.70 -3.49 -13.41
C ALA A 305 3.48 -3.38 -12.48
N GLN A 306 2.63 -2.37 -12.66
CA GLN A 306 1.39 -2.23 -11.89
C GLN A 306 0.43 -3.41 -12.13
N ALA A 307 0.27 -3.86 -13.38
CA ALA A 307 -0.54 -5.03 -13.72
C ALA A 307 0.03 -6.33 -13.12
N ASP A 308 1.35 -6.46 -13.05
CA ASP A 308 2.05 -7.59 -12.41
C ASP A 308 1.84 -7.57 -10.89
N VAL A 309 1.97 -6.39 -10.26
CA VAL A 309 1.72 -6.19 -8.83
C VAL A 309 0.29 -6.60 -8.45
N LEU A 310 -0.73 -6.15 -9.20
CA LEU A 310 -2.12 -6.54 -8.94
C LEU A 310 -2.33 -8.07 -9.04
N GLY A 311 -1.70 -8.71 -10.01
CA GLY A 311 -1.74 -10.16 -10.18
C GLY A 311 -1.04 -10.91 -9.04
N ILE A 312 0.14 -10.41 -8.62
CA ILE A 312 0.90 -10.94 -7.48
C ILE A 312 0.07 -10.84 -6.21
N MET A 313 -0.56 -9.70 -5.92
CA MET A 313 -1.40 -9.51 -4.74
C MET A 313 -2.56 -10.51 -4.71
N GLY A 314 -3.23 -10.73 -5.85
CA GLY A 314 -4.28 -11.74 -5.96
C GLY A 314 -3.77 -13.18 -5.78
N ARG A 315 -2.60 -13.52 -6.34
CA ARG A 315 -1.98 -14.85 -6.19
C ARG A 315 -1.56 -15.13 -4.76
N GLU A 316 -0.92 -14.16 -4.11
CA GLU A 316 -0.40 -14.28 -2.74
C GLU A 316 -1.51 -14.18 -1.68
N ASP A 317 -2.77 -13.96 -2.10
CA ASP A 317 -3.93 -13.81 -1.22
C ASP A 317 -3.67 -12.69 -0.19
N LEU A 318 -3.30 -11.52 -0.72
CA LEU A 318 -3.24 -10.26 0.03
C LEU A 318 -4.67 -9.74 0.22
N TYR A 319 -4.99 -9.27 1.43
CA TYR A 319 -6.36 -8.89 1.76
C TYR A 319 -6.74 -7.50 1.23
N ALA A 320 -5.85 -6.52 1.38
CA ALA A 320 -6.06 -5.15 0.91
C ALA A 320 -4.72 -4.52 0.48
N ALA A 321 -4.80 -3.55 -0.43
CA ALA A 321 -3.66 -2.75 -0.84
C ALA A 321 -4.12 -1.41 -1.40
N GLU A 322 -3.39 -0.36 -1.06
CA GLU A 322 -3.74 1.03 -1.36
C GLU A 322 -2.61 1.63 -2.21
N TYR A 323 -2.91 1.94 -3.47
CA TYR A 323 -1.95 2.60 -4.36
C TYR A 323 -1.79 4.06 -3.92
N TRP A 324 -0.54 4.53 -3.80
CA TRP A 324 -0.26 5.88 -3.33
C TRP A 324 0.28 6.81 -4.44
N ASP A 325 -0.32 7.96 -4.73
CA ASP A 325 -1.54 8.54 -4.13
C ASP A 325 -2.80 8.16 -4.95
N PHE A 326 -2.77 8.40 -6.25
CA PHE A 326 -3.77 8.00 -7.25
C PHE A 326 -3.10 8.01 -8.63
N PRO A 327 -3.54 7.17 -9.58
CA PRO A 327 -2.94 7.17 -10.90
C PRO A 327 -3.00 8.56 -11.54
N VAL A 328 -1.84 9.10 -11.97
CA VAL A 328 -1.81 10.40 -12.61
C VAL A 328 -2.73 10.42 -13.85
N LYS A 329 -3.47 11.53 -14.03
CA LYS A 329 -4.54 11.64 -15.04
C LYS A 329 -4.08 11.23 -16.45
N ASP A 330 -2.90 11.68 -16.85
CA ASP A 330 -2.29 11.40 -18.16
C ASP A 330 -1.21 10.32 -18.08
N GLY A 331 -1.43 9.31 -17.23
CA GLY A 331 -0.54 8.19 -17.00
C GLY A 331 -1.07 6.85 -17.49
N THR A 332 -0.17 5.87 -17.56
CA THR A 332 -0.40 4.51 -18.06
C THR A 332 -0.98 3.58 -16.99
N HIS A 333 -0.79 3.87 -15.69
CA HIS A 333 -1.22 2.99 -14.59
C HIS A 333 -2.74 2.78 -14.53
N ARG A 334 -3.53 3.78 -14.95
CA ARG A 334 -4.99 3.65 -15.04
C ARG A 334 -5.42 2.47 -15.92
N ASP A 335 -4.65 2.18 -16.97
CA ASP A 335 -4.95 1.11 -17.92
C ASP A 335 -4.69 -0.26 -17.28
N ALA A 336 -3.75 -0.35 -16.33
CA ALA A 336 -3.52 -1.56 -15.53
C ALA A 336 -4.70 -1.83 -14.59
N PHE A 337 -5.19 -0.80 -13.88
CA PHE A 337 -6.41 -0.93 -13.06
C PHE A 337 -7.63 -1.28 -13.92
N ALA A 338 -7.79 -0.64 -15.08
CA ALA A 338 -8.86 -0.95 -16.02
C ALA A 338 -8.77 -2.39 -16.50
N LEU A 339 -7.58 -2.91 -16.82
CA LEU A 339 -7.41 -4.32 -17.22
C LEU A 339 -7.99 -5.30 -16.18
N TYR A 340 -7.80 -5.02 -14.88
CA TYR A 340 -8.29 -5.89 -13.81
C TYR A 340 -9.74 -5.62 -13.39
N ARG A 341 -10.24 -4.39 -13.54
CA ARG A 341 -11.52 -3.97 -12.91
C ARG A 341 -12.58 -3.45 -13.87
N ASN A 342 -12.21 -3.09 -15.10
CA ASN A 342 -13.11 -2.46 -16.06
C ASN A 342 -12.58 -2.56 -17.52
N PHE A 343 -12.14 -3.75 -17.96
CA PHE A 343 -11.38 -3.85 -19.22
C PHE A 343 -12.26 -3.58 -20.46
N ASP A 344 -13.58 -3.73 -20.33
CA ASP A 344 -14.56 -3.48 -21.38
C ASP A 344 -15.29 -2.14 -21.24
N GLY A 345 -14.95 -1.32 -20.24
CA GLY A 345 -15.63 -0.06 -19.94
C GLY A 345 -17.06 -0.23 -19.39
N LYS A 346 -17.49 -1.47 -19.11
CA LYS A 346 -18.84 -1.82 -18.62
C LYS A 346 -18.82 -2.52 -17.26
N GLY A 347 -17.67 -2.50 -16.58
CA GLY A 347 -17.47 -3.09 -15.26
C GLY A 347 -17.03 -4.56 -15.28
N SER A 348 -16.71 -5.15 -16.44
CA SER A 348 -16.09 -6.48 -16.45
C SER A 348 -14.65 -6.40 -15.95
N GLY A 349 -14.27 -7.35 -15.09
CA GLY A 349 -12.93 -7.45 -14.54
C GLY A 349 -12.47 -8.89 -14.37
N PHE A 350 -11.24 -9.03 -13.88
CA PHE A 350 -10.61 -10.29 -13.49
C PHE A 350 -11.49 -11.07 -12.50
N GLY A 351 -11.44 -12.40 -12.60
CA GLY A 351 -12.22 -13.31 -11.77
C GLY A 351 -11.94 -13.16 -10.28
N ALA A 352 -12.92 -13.53 -9.46
CA ALA A 352 -12.85 -13.38 -8.01
C ALA A 352 -12.07 -14.53 -7.32
N ARG A 353 -12.00 -15.70 -7.96
CA ARG A 353 -11.31 -16.88 -7.41
C ARG A 353 -10.03 -17.15 -8.18
N TYR A 354 -8.88 -16.94 -7.55
CA TYR A 354 -7.59 -17.28 -8.16
C TYR A 354 -7.50 -18.78 -8.44
N VAL A 355 -6.95 -19.13 -9.60
CA VAL A 355 -6.70 -20.49 -10.05
C VAL A 355 -5.20 -20.63 -10.25
N PRO A 356 -4.50 -21.56 -9.57
CA PRO A 356 -3.09 -21.77 -9.82
C PRO A 356 -2.82 -22.20 -11.26
N ASN A 357 -1.71 -21.75 -11.82
CA ASN A 357 -1.18 -22.25 -13.09
C ASN A 357 0.14 -23.00 -12.85
N SER A 358 0.59 -23.75 -13.85
CA SER A 358 1.79 -24.59 -13.76
C SER A 358 3.09 -23.86 -14.08
N LEU A 359 3.05 -22.56 -14.32
CA LEU A 359 4.25 -21.78 -14.65
C LEU A 359 5.04 -21.51 -13.37
N GLY A 360 6.35 -21.76 -13.42
CA GLY A 360 7.27 -21.37 -12.35
C GLY A 360 7.52 -19.85 -12.32
N VAL A 361 8.61 -19.44 -11.68
CA VAL A 361 9.08 -18.04 -11.76
C VAL A 361 9.50 -17.74 -13.20
N GLN A 362 9.02 -16.63 -13.77
CA GLN A 362 9.31 -16.21 -15.14
C GLN A 362 9.82 -14.76 -15.13
N ASP A 363 10.98 -14.55 -15.73
CA ASP A 363 11.62 -13.22 -15.77
C ASP A 363 10.94 -12.34 -16.82
N ASP A 364 10.62 -12.90 -17.99
CA ASP A 364 10.20 -12.13 -19.17
C ASP A 364 8.68 -12.04 -19.36
N PHE A 365 7.90 -12.74 -18.53
CA PHE A 365 6.44 -12.70 -18.58
C PHE A 365 5.80 -13.04 -17.24
N SER A 366 4.51 -12.72 -17.12
CA SER A 366 3.70 -13.13 -15.98
C SER A 366 2.31 -13.58 -16.45
N VAL A 367 1.76 -14.58 -15.77
CA VAL A 367 0.42 -15.12 -16.05
C VAL A 367 -0.36 -15.25 -14.75
N PHE A 368 -1.56 -14.66 -14.72
CA PHE A 368 -2.48 -14.76 -13.59
C PHE A 368 -3.83 -15.25 -14.07
N THR A 369 -4.39 -16.22 -13.35
CA THR A 369 -5.61 -16.91 -13.74
C THR A 369 -6.62 -16.84 -12.62
N ALA A 370 -7.85 -16.47 -12.96
CA ALA A 370 -8.94 -16.47 -12.01
C ALA A 370 -10.25 -16.80 -12.70
N GLU A 371 -11.18 -17.38 -11.96
CA GLU A 371 -12.50 -17.71 -12.44
C GLU A 371 -13.61 -17.04 -11.65
N ASP A 372 -14.78 -16.99 -12.29
CA ASP A 372 -16.05 -16.62 -11.71
C ASP A 372 -17.01 -17.77 -12.02
N LEU A 373 -17.29 -18.59 -11.00
CA LEU A 373 -18.08 -19.83 -11.15
C LEU A 373 -19.53 -19.53 -11.52
N ASP A 374 -20.10 -18.47 -10.95
CA ASP A 374 -21.49 -18.07 -11.20
C ASP A 374 -21.66 -17.57 -12.64
N LYS A 375 -20.67 -16.81 -13.13
CA LYS A 375 -20.62 -16.35 -14.52
C LYS A 375 -20.04 -17.38 -15.50
N LYS A 376 -19.65 -18.57 -15.02
CA LYS A 376 -19.01 -19.63 -15.82
C LYS A 376 -17.88 -19.10 -16.69
N ARG A 377 -17.04 -18.26 -16.09
CA ARG A 377 -16.04 -17.46 -16.79
C ARG A 377 -14.65 -17.74 -16.24
N LEU A 378 -13.68 -17.88 -17.14
CA LEU A 378 -12.26 -17.88 -16.81
C LEU A 378 -11.63 -16.63 -17.41
N THR A 379 -10.83 -15.94 -16.61
CA THR A 379 -10.03 -14.79 -17.03
C THR A 379 -8.55 -15.07 -16.81
N ILE A 380 -7.73 -14.73 -17.81
CA ILE A 380 -6.30 -14.97 -17.80
C ILE A 380 -5.60 -13.66 -18.15
N ILE A 381 -4.84 -13.11 -17.22
CA ILE A 381 -3.93 -11.99 -17.48
C ILE A 381 -2.64 -12.56 -18.07
N LEU A 382 -2.19 -12.00 -19.19
CA LEU A 382 -0.91 -12.30 -19.82
C LEU A 382 -0.12 -11.00 -19.92
N LEU A 383 1.06 -10.95 -19.32
CA LEU A 383 1.95 -9.79 -19.35
C LEU A 383 3.23 -10.17 -20.11
N ASN A 384 3.53 -9.45 -21.19
CA ASN A 384 4.83 -9.55 -21.86
C ASN A 384 5.75 -8.46 -21.30
N LYS A 385 6.76 -8.88 -20.53
CA LYS A 385 7.76 -8.00 -19.91
C LYS A 385 9.01 -7.83 -20.78
N ASN A 386 9.11 -8.51 -21.92
CA ASN A 386 10.20 -8.27 -22.86
C ASN A 386 10.14 -6.84 -23.42
N LEU A 387 11.33 -6.24 -23.57
CA LEU A 387 11.45 -4.88 -24.09
C LEU A 387 11.42 -4.83 -25.61
N SER A 388 11.80 -5.91 -26.28
CA SER A 388 11.99 -5.99 -27.74
C SER A 388 11.23 -7.09 -28.44
N ASP A 389 10.92 -8.18 -27.74
CA ASP A 389 10.48 -9.42 -28.38
C ASP A 389 8.99 -9.71 -28.16
N ASP A 390 8.32 -10.08 -29.25
CA ASP A 390 6.99 -10.67 -29.20
C ASP A 390 7.04 -11.98 -28.41
N GLN A 391 5.96 -12.30 -27.68
CA GLN A 391 5.80 -13.59 -27.01
C GLN A 391 4.53 -14.29 -27.47
N GLU A 392 4.56 -15.62 -27.55
CA GLU A 392 3.39 -16.46 -27.79
C GLU A 392 3.06 -17.29 -26.55
N PHE A 393 1.85 -17.13 -26.03
CA PHE A 393 1.32 -17.93 -24.93
C PHE A 393 0.45 -19.05 -25.49
N ASP A 394 0.84 -20.30 -25.24
CA ASP A 394 0.06 -21.49 -25.57
C ASP A 394 -0.79 -21.90 -24.35
N LEU A 395 -2.09 -21.62 -24.40
CA LEU A 395 -3.00 -21.75 -23.27
C LEU A 395 -3.67 -23.12 -23.28
N GLN A 396 -3.38 -23.91 -22.25
CA GLN A 396 -3.92 -25.25 -22.04
C GLN A 396 -4.81 -25.25 -20.79
N PHE A 397 -6.06 -25.70 -20.93
CA PHE A 397 -7.09 -25.65 -19.87
C PHE A 397 -7.95 -26.93 -19.86
N ASP A 398 -7.29 -28.08 -19.95
CA ASP A 398 -7.92 -29.40 -20.10
C ASP A 398 -9.02 -29.67 -19.05
N SER A 399 -8.85 -29.19 -17.81
CA SER A 399 -9.84 -29.36 -16.74
C SER A 399 -11.12 -28.52 -16.90
N TYR A 400 -11.15 -27.56 -17.82
CA TYR A 400 -12.27 -26.64 -18.04
C TYR A 400 -13.15 -27.06 -19.24
N GLY A 401 -12.67 -27.97 -20.08
CA GLY A 401 -13.32 -28.33 -21.34
C GLY A 401 -13.25 -27.21 -22.39
N LYS A 402 -14.08 -27.30 -23.43
CA LYS A 402 -14.09 -26.32 -24.53
C LYS A 402 -14.92 -25.08 -24.15
N PRO A 403 -14.36 -23.85 -24.26
CA PRO A 403 -15.12 -22.61 -24.11
C PRO A 403 -16.22 -22.48 -25.18
N THR A 404 -17.29 -21.78 -24.85
CA THR A 404 -18.37 -21.42 -25.80
C THR A 404 -18.06 -20.13 -26.56
N SER A 405 -17.30 -19.23 -25.95
CA SER A 405 -16.78 -18.02 -26.58
C SER A 405 -15.50 -17.58 -25.88
N GLY A 406 -14.72 -16.74 -26.57
CA GLY A 406 -13.55 -16.12 -25.97
C GLY A 406 -13.19 -14.83 -26.67
N ARG A 407 -12.58 -13.91 -25.92
CA ARG A 407 -12.02 -12.66 -26.45
C ARG A 407 -10.75 -12.29 -25.73
N VAL A 408 -9.94 -11.45 -26.37
CA VAL A 408 -8.77 -10.81 -25.79
C VAL A 408 -9.00 -9.32 -25.78
N VAL A 409 -8.78 -8.70 -24.61
CA VAL A 409 -8.72 -7.25 -24.46
C VAL A 409 -7.35 -6.90 -23.93
N GLY A 410 -6.69 -5.91 -24.50
CA GLY A 410 -5.34 -5.57 -24.05
C GLY A 410 -4.93 -4.15 -24.36
N PHE A 411 -3.71 -3.85 -23.94
CA PHE A 411 -3.08 -2.56 -24.05
C PHE A 411 -1.63 -2.76 -24.52
N ASN A 412 -1.28 -2.10 -25.62
CA ASN A 412 0.10 -2.01 -26.11
C ASN A 412 0.65 -0.61 -25.83
N GLY A 413 1.98 -0.44 -25.87
CA GLY A 413 2.58 0.90 -25.84
C GLY A 413 1.94 1.84 -26.86
N GLY A 414 1.54 3.03 -26.42
CA GLY A 414 0.95 4.06 -27.28
C GLY A 414 1.99 4.81 -28.10
N SER A 415 1.52 5.56 -29.10
CA SER A 415 2.38 6.43 -29.93
C SER A 415 2.80 7.71 -29.22
N SER A 416 2.19 8.04 -28.09
CA SER A 416 2.51 9.21 -27.27
C SER A 416 2.98 8.83 -25.87
N TYR A 417 3.87 9.63 -25.29
CA TYR A 417 4.34 9.45 -23.92
C TYR A 417 3.16 9.53 -22.93
N GLY A 418 3.09 8.61 -21.97
CA GLY A 418 1.96 8.52 -21.03
C GLY A 418 0.71 7.82 -21.57
N SER A 419 0.75 7.24 -22.77
CA SER A 419 -0.42 6.56 -23.37
C SER A 419 -0.19 5.07 -23.63
N MET A 420 -1.24 4.28 -23.46
CA MET A 420 -1.36 2.93 -23.98
C MET A 420 -2.48 2.87 -25.02
N THR A 421 -2.33 2.01 -26.03
CA THR A 421 -3.35 1.77 -27.05
C THR A 421 -4.16 0.53 -26.70
N ARG A 422 -5.44 0.70 -26.38
CA ARG A 422 -6.38 -0.41 -26.15
C ARG A 422 -6.69 -1.15 -27.45
N TYR A 423 -6.80 -2.47 -27.39
CA TYR A 423 -7.32 -3.32 -28.46
C TYR A 423 -8.27 -4.39 -27.91
N GLU A 424 -9.14 -4.91 -28.77
CA GLU A 424 -10.05 -6.02 -28.45
C GLU A 424 -10.28 -6.89 -29.69
N THR A 425 -10.21 -8.21 -29.50
CA THR A 425 -10.32 -9.19 -30.58
C THR A 425 -11.04 -10.44 -30.09
N ASP A 426 -12.06 -10.90 -30.83
CA ASP A 426 -12.71 -12.20 -30.57
C ASP A 426 -11.81 -13.37 -30.99
N LEU A 427 -11.79 -14.42 -30.16
CA LEU A 427 -11.10 -15.66 -30.47
C LEU A 427 -11.94 -16.51 -31.42
N LYS A 428 -11.43 -16.72 -32.63
CA LYS A 428 -12.08 -17.54 -33.65
C LYS A 428 -11.93 -19.04 -33.38
N GLU A 429 -10.77 -19.44 -32.86
CA GLU A 429 -10.48 -20.83 -32.48
C GLU A 429 -10.43 -20.94 -30.95
N LEU A 430 -11.20 -21.90 -30.42
CA LEU A 430 -11.33 -22.14 -28.96
C LEU A 430 -10.70 -23.48 -28.54
N THR A 431 -9.85 -24.02 -29.41
CA THR A 431 -9.04 -25.23 -29.18
C THR A 431 -7.59 -24.90 -29.48
N GLY A 432 -6.67 -25.21 -28.56
CA GLY A 432 -5.25 -24.85 -28.71
C GLY A 432 -5.05 -23.34 -28.82
N ILE A 433 -5.57 -22.58 -27.84
CA ILE A 433 -5.59 -21.12 -27.89
C ILE A 433 -4.16 -20.58 -27.75
N LYS A 434 -3.66 -19.97 -28.83
CA LYS A 434 -2.34 -19.32 -28.87
C LYS A 434 -2.50 -17.81 -28.98
N ILE A 435 -1.95 -17.08 -28.01
CA ILE A 435 -2.03 -15.62 -27.96
C ILE A 435 -0.64 -15.03 -28.20
N LYS A 436 -0.48 -14.33 -29.32
CA LYS A 436 0.72 -13.53 -29.60
C LYS A 436 0.58 -12.14 -28.98
N THR A 437 1.65 -11.68 -28.34
CA THR A 437 1.67 -10.45 -27.55
C THR A 437 2.88 -9.62 -27.95
N LYS A 438 2.71 -8.30 -27.97
CA LYS A 438 3.79 -7.36 -28.31
C LYS A 438 4.73 -7.15 -27.13
N PRO A 439 5.97 -6.69 -27.35
CA PRO A 439 6.85 -6.30 -26.26
C PRO A 439 6.16 -5.19 -25.46
N LEU A 440 6.41 -5.18 -24.15
CA LEU A 440 5.78 -4.25 -23.22
C LEU A 440 4.25 -4.15 -23.42
N SER A 441 3.55 -5.28 -23.28
CA SER A 441 2.09 -5.35 -23.41
C SER A 441 1.43 -6.10 -22.25
N MET A 442 0.15 -5.77 -22.04
CA MET A 442 -0.70 -6.42 -21.05
C MET A 442 -2.07 -6.72 -21.63
N GLN A 443 -2.60 -7.91 -21.37
CA GLN A 443 -3.89 -8.35 -21.91
C GLN A 443 -4.61 -9.30 -20.96
N ILE A 444 -5.92 -9.31 -21.07
CA ILE A 444 -6.82 -10.25 -20.41
C ILE A 444 -7.53 -11.08 -21.49
N VAL A 445 -7.42 -12.40 -21.36
CA VAL A 445 -8.22 -13.35 -22.11
C VAL A 445 -9.45 -13.69 -21.28
N GLU A 446 -10.63 -13.47 -21.82
CA GLU A 446 -11.90 -13.87 -21.20
C GLU A 446 -12.45 -15.06 -21.97
N LEU A 447 -12.70 -16.17 -21.28
CA LEU A 447 -13.30 -17.38 -21.83
C LEU A 447 -14.62 -17.66 -21.09
N LEU A 448 -15.70 -17.86 -21.84
CA LEU A 448 -17.01 -18.24 -21.29
C LEU A 448 -17.26 -19.72 -21.53
N TYR A 449 -17.93 -20.37 -20.57
CA TYR A 449 -18.26 -21.78 -20.62
C TYR A 449 -19.77 -22.02 -20.49
N GLY A 450 -20.25 -23.10 -21.09
CA GLY A 450 -21.60 -23.62 -20.85
C GLY A 450 -21.77 -24.19 -19.43
N SER A 451 -22.96 -24.69 -19.12
CA SER A 451 -23.21 -25.43 -17.88
C SER A 451 -22.24 -26.61 -17.73
N ARG A 452 -21.30 -26.51 -16.77
CA ARG A 452 -20.45 -27.63 -16.39
C ARG A 452 -21.29 -28.68 -15.67
N LYS A 453 -21.06 -29.97 -15.96
CA LYS A 453 -21.22 -30.99 -14.92
C LYS A 453 -20.08 -30.72 -13.93
N LYS A 454 -20.40 -30.48 -12.66
CA LYS A 454 -19.39 -30.24 -11.60
C LYS A 454 -18.29 -31.32 -11.71
N PRO A 455 -17.00 -30.95 -11.61
CA PRO A 455 -15.96 -31.95 -11.37
C PRO A 455 -16.22 -32.71 -10.07
#